data_AF-A8RAF8-F1
#
_entry.id   AF-A8RAF8-F1
#
_cell.length_a   1.000
_cell.length_b   1.000
_cell.length_c   1.000
_cell.angle_alpha   90.00
_cell.angle_beta   90.00
_cell.angle_gamma   90.00
#
_symmetry.space_group_name_H-M   'P 1'
#
loop_
_entity.id
_entity.type
_entity.pdbx_description
1 polymer ?
#
loop_
_entity_poly.entity_id
_entity_poly.type
_entity_poly.pdbx_seq_one_letter_code
_entity_poly.pdbx_strand_id
1 'polypeptide(L)'
;MNTMTYKALDIAKWFLLNDVDKTLFNKELTSKNGITFCEENVRLNKFLFFVQNIHIAKYGINERFYEYDDGAVVEEVRTNYAVLLFNKKNKKSCNKMT
;
A
#
# COMPACT_ATOMS: atom_id res chain seq x y z
N MET A 1 1.48 26.24 0.58
CA MET A 1 2.03 25.40 -0.50
C MET A 1 0.87 24.62 -1.10
N ASN A 2 0.63 24.69 -2.41
CA ASN A 2 -0.33 23.80 -3.08
C ASN A 2 0.29 22.40 -3.13
N THR A 3 -0.26 21.46 -2.37
CA THR A 3 0.11 20.05 -2.45
C THR A 3 -0.37 19.49 -3.78
N MET A 4 0.56 19.05 -4.62
CA MET A 4 0.20 18.36 -5.86
C MET A 4 -0.24 16.94 -5.50
N THR A 5 -1.55 16.69 -5.56
CA THR A 5 -2.13 15.37 -5.25
C THR A 5 -2.24 14.55 -6.53
N TYR A 6 -1.27 13.65 -6.75
CA TYR A 6 -1.39 12.65 -7.81
C TYR A 6 -2.31 11.52 -7.35
N LYS A 7 -3.26 11.10 -8.20
CA LYS A 7 -4.06 9.90 -7.91
C LYS A 7 -3.20 8.66 -8.15
N ALA A 8 -3.32 7.66 -7.29
CA ALA A 8 -2.61 6.38 -7.45
C ALA A 8 -2.81 5.74 -8.83
N LEU A 9 -4.02 5.90 -9.41
CA LEU A 9 -4.33 5.42 -10.76
C LEU A 9 -3.49 6.11 -11.85
N ASP A 10 -3.21 7.40 -11.73
CA ASP A 10 -2.44 8.14 -12.73
C ASP A 10 -0.95 7.76 -12.66
N ILE A 11 -0.43 7.52 -11.45
CA ILE A 11 0.92 6.99 -11.23
C ILE A 11 1.03 5.56 -11.76
N ALA A 12 0.02 4.72 -11.53
CA ALA A 12 -0.01 3.35 -12.06
C ALA A 12 0.02 3.34 -13.59
N LYS A 13 -0.80 4.18 -14.23
CA LYS A 13 -0.78 4.36 -15.69
C LYS A 13 0.59 4.83 -16.17
N TRP A 14 1.24 5.74 -15.45
CA TRP A 14 2.58 6.19 -15.79
C TRP A 14 3.59 5.02 -15.78
N PHE A 15 3.61 4.16 -14.75
CA PHE A 15 4.50 2.99 -14.74
C PHE A 15 4.24 2.05 -15.92
N LEU A 16 2.96 1.77 -16.24
CA LEU A 16 2.59 0.92 -17.37
C LEU A 16 3.00 1.52 -18.72
N LEU A 17 2.89 2.85 -18.87
CA LEU A 17 3.30 3.54 -20.11
C LEU A 17 4.82 3.62 -20.28
N ASN A 18 5.59 3.62 -19.18
CA ASN A 18 7.05 3.70 -19.21
C ASN A 18 7.73 2.33 -19.34
N ASP A 19 7.00 1.21 -19.19
CA ASP A 19 7.49 -0.13 -19.56
C ASP A 19 7.32 -0.36 -21.07
N VAL A 20 8.07 0.42 -21.86
CA VAL A 20 7.96 0.44 -23.32
C VAL A 20 8.21 -0.94 -23.94
N ASP A 21 9.19 -1.66 -23.41
CA ASP A 21 9.58 -2.99 -23.88
C ASP A 21 8.68 -4.11 -23.32
N LYS A 22 7.73 -3.78 -22.44
CA LYS A 22 6.78 -4.72 -21.80
C LYS A 22 7.47 -5.88 -21.10
N THR A 23 8.64 -5.62 -20.53
CA THR A 23 9.42 -6.63 -19.81
C THR A 23 9.02 -6.71 -18.35
N LEU A 24 8.41 -5.64 -17.83
CA LEU A 24 8.03 -5.55 -16.44
C LEU A 24 6.56 -5.89 -16.18
N PHE A 25 5.69 -5.72 -17.18
CA PHE A 25 4.25 -5.97 -17.13
C PHE A 25 3.75 -6.83 -18.32
N ASN A 26 4.12 -8.11 -18.35
CA ASN A 26 3.92 -9.11 -19.43
C ASN A 26 2.73 -10.12 -19.28
N LYS A 27 1.81 -9.89 -18.36
CA LYS A 27 0.70 -10.76 -17.89
C LYS A 27 1.06 -12.20 -17.46
N GLU A 28 2.24 -12.44 -16.89
CA GLU A 28 2.63 -13.76 -16.39
C GLU A 28 1.87 -14.15 -15.11
N LEU A 29 1.42 -15.40 -15.09
CA LEU A 29 0.80 -16.04 -13.93
C LEU A 29 1.83 -16.93 -13.25
N THR A 30 2.06 -16.69 -11.96
CA THR A 30 3.00 -17.44 -11.14
C THR A 30 2.25 -18.15 -10.01
N SER A 31 2.64 -19.38 -9.71
CA SER A 31 2.09 -20.17 -8.61
C SER A 31 3.15 -20.36 -7.52
N LYS A 32 2.88 -19.90 -6.30
CA LYS A 32 3.76 -20.11 -5.14
C LYS A 32 2.92 -20.55 -3.95
N ASN A 33 3.34 -21.61 -3.26
CA ASN A 33 2.65 -22.17 -2.09
C ASN A 33 1.15 -22.47 -2.35
N GLY A 34 0.81 -22.93 -3.57
CA GLY A 34 -0.58 -23.25 -3.96
C GLY A 34 -1.46 -22.05 -4.30
N ILE A 35 -0.92 -20.82 -4.31
CA ILE A 35 -1.64 -19.61 -4.71
C ILE A 35 -1.14 -19.17 -6.08
N THR A 36 -2.05 -19.06 -7.04
CA THR A 36 -1.79 -18.48 -8.36
C THR A 36 -2.09 -16.99 -8.34
N PHE A 37 -1.14 -16.17 -8.78
CA PHE A 37 -1.29 -14.72 -8.87
C PHE A 37 -0.58 -14.18 -10.10
N CYS A 38 -0.99 -12.99 -10.54
CA CYS A 38 -0.27 -12.25 -11.57
C CYS A 38 0.89 -11.50 -10.91
N GLU A 39 2.12 -11.87 -11.28
CA GLU A 39 3.34 -11.35 -10.64
C GLU A 39 3.46 -9.81 -10.77
N GLU A 40 2.93 -9.29 -11.85
CA GLU A 40 2.97 -7.88 -12.20
C GLU A 40 2.02 -7.02 -11.40
N ASN A 41 0.88 -7.57 -11.02
CA ASN A 41 -0.02 -6.89 -10.09
C ASN A 41 0.69 -6.71 -8.74
N VAL A 42 1.44 -7.73 -8.29
CA VAL A 42 2.27 -7.62 -7.08
C VAL A 42 3.37 -6.56 -7.28
N ARG A 43 4.03 -6.56 -8.43
CA ARG A 43 5.07 -5.58 -8.78
C ARG A 43 4.56 -4.14 -8.80
N LEU A 44 3.43 -3.89 -9.46
CA LEU A 44 2.80 -2.57 -9.55
C LEU A 44 2.40 -2.06 -8.16
N ASN A 45 1.84 -2.92 -7.31
CA ASN A 45 1.52 -2.56 -5.92
C ASN A 45 2.76 -2.17 -5.12
N LYS A 46 3.88 -2.90 -5.28
CA LYS A 46 5.16 -2.52 -4.64
C LYS A 46 5.67 -1.17 -5.13
N PHE A 47 5.58 -0.87 -6.42
CA PHE A 47 6.00 0.42 -6.96
C PHE A 47 5.15 1.58 -6.40
N LEU A 48 3.83 1.41 -6.34
CA LEU A 48 2.94 2.39 -5.73
C LEU A 48 3.26 2.61 -4.25
N PHE A 49 3.60 1.54 -3.52
CA PHE A 49 4.04 1.63 -2.14
C PHE A 49 5.34 2.44 -1.98
N PHE A 50 6.33 2.22 -2.86
CA PHE A 50 7.56 3.03 -2.87
C PHE A 50 7.28 4.51 -3.17
N VAL A 51 6.41 4.80 -4.14
CA VAL A 51 6.01 6.19 -4.45
C VAL A 51 5.37 6.86 -3.23
N GLN A 52 4.53 6.15 -2.50
CA GLN A 52 3.94 6.64 -1.26
C GLN A 52 5.02 6.99 -0.22
N ASN A 53 5.98 6.09 0.03
CA ASN A 53 7.07 6.35 0.98
C ASN A 53 7.97 7.51 0.56
N ILE A 54 8.29 7.63 -0.73
CA ILE A 54 9.08 8.75 -1.26
C ILE A 54 8.30 10.07 -1.10
N HIS A 55 7.00 10.06 -1.38
CA HIS A 55 6.14 11.24 -1.19
C HIS A 55 6.14 11.66 0.29
N ILE A 56 5.95 10.71 1.20
CA ILE A 56 6.04 10.93 2.64
C ILE A 56 7.39 11.51 3.04
N ALA A 57 8.50 10.95 2.56
CA ALA A 57 9.84 11.43 2.88
C ALA A 57 10.09 12.86 2.36
N LYS A 58 9.60 13.19 1.16
CA LYS A 58 9.78 14.50 0.52
C LYS A 58 8.96 15.61 1.16
N TYR A 59 7.70 15.32 1.49
CA TYR A 59 6.77 16.33 2.03
C TYR A 59 6.68 16.31 3.57
N GLY A 60 7.31 15.31 4.18
CA GLY A 60 7.33 15.10 5.62
C GLY A 60 6.08 14.38 6.13
N ILE A 61 6.30 13.53 7.14
CA ILE A 61 5.31 13.11 8.12
C ILE A 61 5.95 13.40 9.47
N ASN A 62 5.20 13.94 10.43
CA ASN A 62 5.72 14.32 11.74
C ASN A 62 5.81 13.11 12.71
N GLU A 63 6.15 11.93 12.17
CA GLU A 63 6.15 10.64 12.87
C GLU A 63 7.28 9.75 12.32
N ARG A 64 7.86 8.89 13.18
CA ARG A 64 8.89 7.92 12.78
C ARG A 64 8.24 6.62 12.29
N PHE A 65 8.69 6.15 11.13
CA PHE A 65 8.31 4.84 10.58
C PHE A 65 9.31 3.76 10.96
N TYR A 66 8.79 2.55 11.17
CA TYR A 66 9.55 1.32 11.39
C TYR A 66 9.30 0.35 10.23
N GLU A 67 10.34 -0.36 9.80
CA GLU A 67 10.26 -1.36 8.72
C GLU A 67 9.46 -2.60 9.19
N TYR A 68 8.58 -3.11 8.32
CA TYR A 68 7.77 -4.31 8.52
C TYR A 68 7.65 -5.09 7.20
N ASP A 69 7.32 -6.37 7.27
CA ASP A 69 7.31 -7.29 6.10
C ASP A 69 6.43 -6.78 4.93
N ASP A 70 5.37 -6.05 5.24
CA ASP A 70 4.42 -5.48 4.26
C ASP A 70 4.57 -3.95 4.07
N GLY A 71 5.59 -3.35 4.69
CA GLY A 71 5.87 -1.92 4.56
C GLY A 71 6.15 -1.17 5.85
N ALA A 72 6.45 0.12 5.73
CA ALA A 72 6.64 1.05 6.82
C ALA A 72 5.37 1.22 7.68
N VAL A 73 5.50 1.07 9.01
CA VAL A 73 4.41 1.21 9.98
C VAL A 73 4.82 2.21 11.08
N VAL A 74 3.88 3.05 11.53
CA VAL A 74 4.10 3.98 12.66
C VAL A 74 4.02 3.25 14.00
N GLU A 75 4.81 3.68 14.99
CA GLU A 75 5.00 2.97 16.26
C GLU A 75 3.68 2.64 16.97
N GLU A 76 2.74 3.59 17.02
CA GLU A 76 1.46 3.39 17.69
C GLU A 76 0.63 2.27 17.05
N VAL A 77 0.68 2.13 15.72
CA VAL A 77 0.03 1.04 15.01
C VAL A 77 0.78 -0.27 15.26
N ARG A 78 2.12 -0.26 15.24
CA ARG A 78 2.97 -1.43 15.50
C ARG A 78 2.72 -2.01 16.89
N THR A 79 2.68 -1.17 17.93
CA THR A 79 2.56 -1.59 19.32
C THR A 79 1.13 -1.94 19.72
N ASN A 80 0.12 -1.32 19.08
CA ASN A 80 -1.28 -1.45 19.49
C ASN A 80 -2.16 -2.16 18.47
N TYR A 81 -1.60 -2.85 17.46
CA TYR A 81 -2.38 -3.48 16.39
C TYR A 81 -3.54 -4.35 16.90
N ALA A 82 -3.30 -5.20 17.91
CA ALA A 82 -4.33 -6.05 18.50
C ALA A 82 -5.47 -5.26 19.15
N VAL A 83 -5.15 -4.14 19.81
CA VAL A 83 -6.12 -3.24 20.45
C VAL A 83 -6.92 -2.48 19.40
N LEU A 84 -6.27 -1.96 18.36
CA LEU A 84 -6.91 -1.31 17.22
C LEU A 84 -7.89 -2.26 16.51
N LEU A 85 -7.50 -3.52 16.33
CA LEU A 85 -8.33 -4.56 15.72
C LEU A 85 -9.54 -4.92 16.59
N PHE A 86 -9.36 -5.03 17.90
CA PHE A 86 -10.44 -5.27 18.86
C PHE A 86 -11.46 -4.11 18.85
N ASN A 87 -10.98 -2.87 18.88
CA ASN A 87 -11.83 -1.67 18.85
C ASN A 87 -12.61 -1.52 17.54
N LYS A 88 -12.06 -1.98 16.42
CA LYS A 88 -12.78 -2.04 15.12
C LYS A 88 -13.96 -3.02 15.16
N LYS A 89 -13.83 -4.15 15.86
CA LYS A 89 -14.92 -5.13 16.03
C LYS A 89 -16.04 -4.56 16.92
N ASN A 90 -15.70 -3.84 17.97
CA ASN A 90 -16.68 -3.23 18.90
C ASN A 90 -17.37 -1.98 18.34
N LYS A 91 -16.77 -1.25 17.40
CA LYS A 91 -17.46 -0.16 16.68
C LYS A 91 -18.58 -0.67 15.77
N LYS A 92 -18.54 -1.91 15.28
CA LYS A 92 -19.63 -2.51 14.50
C LYS A 92 -20.81 -2.96 15.36
N SER A 93 -20.64 -3.17 16.67
CA SER A 93 -21.71 -3.59 17.57
C SER A 93 -22.48 -2.44 18.23
N CYS A 94 -22.08 -1.18 18.01
CA CYS A 94 -22.76 -0.01 18.59
C CYS A 94 -23.69 0.73 17.59
N ASN A 95 -24.11 0.07 16.50
CA ASN A 95 -25.15 0.55 15.57
C ASN A 95 -26.31 -0.45 15.45
N LYS A 96 -26.76 -1.00 16.59
CA LYS A 96 -28.08 -1.62 16.71
C LYS A 96 -28.72 -1.17 18.03
N MET A 97 -29.32 0.01 17.98
CA MET A 97 -30.45 0.36 18.83
C MET A 97 -31.57 0.75 17.86
N THR A 98 -32.39 -0.24 17.51
CA THR A 98 -33.81 -0.03 17.23
C THR A 98 -34.54 0.16 18.55
#